data_AF-A0A6P2HE39-F1
#
_entry.id   AF-A0A6P2HE39-F1
#
_cell.length_a   1.000
_cell.length_b   1.000
_cell.length_c   1.000
_cell.angle_alpha   90.00
_cell.angle_beta   90.00
_cell.angle_gamma   90.00
#
_symmetry.space_group_name_H-M   'P 1'
#
loop_
_entity.id
_entity.type
_entity.pdbx_description
1 polymer ?
#
loop_
_entity_poly.entity_id
_entity_poly.type
_entity_poly.pdbx_seq_one_letter_code
_entity_poly.pdbx_strand_id
1 'polypeptide(L)'
;MELSLILSDDTETYQAILGQFIESSAAETHADRILAQQAAETATSSANSALDSAGQAAQSAAASADSATQAAASAAAASTSEQHASQYATAAQAASTDAAGSASSAASSASSATLSATSAANSATAASVSEQNAAATLANALKKANNLSDVADAATALANLGGAPKASPTFIGNVGVPTRTAGDSTDNAASTKFVSAALTAIAKGRLLNVRVMTASAQYVPTPGTGGALVFGWGAGGGGGGCGTGPSGTGNSQNIAPAGNSGAGAIWWWPNPTAQAVTVGAGGAAGTPSVSGGQGGNSSIGSLLVLPGGRGGVSNGTQGNAASNSATVQGDMPAITAGTLLFQRATEMGDHGIFALAPYNPRGGAGMFSGRPPFAMSPGSGWGPGFGPGMGGDGAFCNNYGQQYNGSAGANGQFIIFEYA
;
A
#
# COMPACT_ATOMS: atom_id res chain seq x y z
N MET A 1 -130.43 53.40 -179.22
CA MET A 1 -130.89 52.72 -177.98
C MET A 1 -130.19 53.45 -176.79
N GLU A 2 -130.79 54.22 -175.84
CA GLU A 2 -130.33 54.10 -174.42
C GLU A 2 -130.58 52.62 -174.08
N LEU A 3 -129.78 52.03 -173.19
CA LEU A 3 -130.06 50.78 -172.50
C LEU A 3 -130.16 51.11 -171.01
N SER A 4 -131.24 51.76 -170.54
CA SER A 4 -131.91 51.07 -169.46
C SER A 4 -132.61 49.89 -170.06
N LEU A 5 -132.68 48.80 -169.31
CA LEU A 5 -134.00 48.22 -169.16
C LEU A 5 -134.80 49.32 -168.46
N ILE A 6 -135.87 49.81 -169.06
CA ILE A 6 -137.03 49.78 -168.23
C ILE A 6 -137.96 48.69 -168.60
N LEU A 7 -138.44 48.12 -167.52
CA LEU A 7 -139.81 47.71 -167.38
C LEU A 7 -140.72 48.92 -167.60
N SER A 8 -141.59 48.87 -168.62
CA SER A 8 -142.83 49.65 -168.62
C SER A 8 -143.94 48.68 -168.28
N ASP A 9 -144.56 48.93 -167.15
CA ASP A 9 -145.99 48.96 -167.08
C ASP A 9 -146.30 50.34 -166.51
N ASP A 10 -147.49 50.86 -166.80
CA ASP A 10 -148.03 52.15 -166.42
C ASP A 10 -147.68 52.48 -164.95
N THR A 11 -146.64 53.22 -164.60
CA THR A 11 -146.43 54.62 -164.94
C THR A 11 -145.19 54.90 -165.76
N GLU A 12 -144.09 54.26 -165.44
CA GLU A 12 -142.80 54.38 -166.12
C GLU A 12 -142.00 53.14 -165.66
N THR A 13 -141.10 52.58 -166.46
CA THR A 13 -140.12 53.25 -167.30
C THR A 13 -139.07 53.98 -166.41
N TYR A 14 -138.00 54.55 -166.88
CA TYR A 14 -136.62 54.07 -166.96
C TYR A 14 -135.90 53.69 -165.61
N GLN A 15 -134.59 53.43 -165.44
CA GLN A 15 -133.49 53.70 -166.31
C GLN A 15 -132.18 53.03 -165.86
N ALA A 16 -131.15 53.10 -166.70
CA ALA A 16 -129.83 53.32 -166.17
C ALA A 16 -129.92 54.54 -165.26
N ILE A 17 -130.00 54.34 -163.95
CA ILE A 17 -129.92 55.44 -163.01
C ILE A 17 -129.04 54.97 -161.85
N LEU A 18 -127.90 55.64 -161.78
CA LEU A 18 -127.48 56.36 -160.59
C LEU A 18 -128.16 55.93 -159.26
N GLY A 19 -127.41 55.19 -158.45
CA GLY A 19 -127.47 55.25 -156.98
C GLY A 19 -128.70 54.62 -156.30
N GLN A 20 -128.51 53.47 -155.68
CA GLN A 20 -128.63 53.26 -154.22
C GLN A 20 -128.49 51.74 -153.94
N PHE A 21 -127.46 51.26 -153.24
CA PHE A 21 -127.24 51.27 -151.79
C PHE A 21 -128.22 50.39 -150.98
N ILE A 22 -127.67 49.75 -149.93
CA ILE A 22 -128.32 49.20 -148.71
C ILE A 22 -128.73 47.70 -148.79
N GLU A 23 -128.39 46.81 -147.86
CA GLU A 23 -127.63 46.86 -146.59
C GLU A 23 -127.35 45.40 -146.15
N SER A 24 -126.16 45.15 -145.59
CA SER A 24 -125.94 44.01 -144.68
C SER A 24 -124.86 44.40 -143.64
N SER A 25 -125.26 44.95 -142.48
CA SER A 25 -124.32 45.47 -141.44
C SER A 25 -124.74 45.28 -139.97
N ALA A 26 -125.75 44.46 -139.64
CA ALA A 26 -126.23 44.34 -138.24
C ALA A 26 -125.59 43.23 -137.38
N ALA A 27 -124.80 42.31 -137.96
CA ALA A 27 -124.24 41.20 -137.19
C ALA A 27 -122.93 41.53 -136.44
N GLU A 28 -122.25 42.63 -136.77
CA GLU A 28 -120.90 42.90 -136.24
C GLU A 28 -120.88 43.70 -134.91
N THR A 29 -121.91 44.49 -134.56
CA THR A 29 -121.83 45.51 -133.48
C THR A 29 -122.05 45.01 -132.04
N HIS A 30 -122.67 43.86 -131.82
CA HIS A 30 -122.89 43.31 -130.47
C HIS A 30 -121.61 42.66 -129.90
N ALA A 31 -120.74 42.15 -130.79
CA ALA A 31 -119.48 41.51 -130.44
C ALA A 31 -118.50 42.51 -129.77
N ASP A 32 -118.41 43.73 -130.29
CA ASP A 32 -117.44 44.73 -129.83
C ASP A 32 -117.70 45.24 -128.40
N ARG A 33 -118.97 45.39 -127.98
CA ARG A 33 -119.30 45.89 -126.62
C ARG A 33 -118.95 44.87 -125.53
N ILE A 34 -119.16 43.58 -125.81
CA ILE A 34 -118.78 42.49 -124.90
C ILE A 34 -117.24 42.43 -124.78
N LEU A 35 -116.53 42.58 -125.90
CA LEU A 35 -115.07 42.65 -125.92
C LEU A 35 -114.52 43.82 -125.09
N ALA A 36 -115.14 45.00 -125.14
CA ALA A 36 -114.71 46.16 -124.36
C ALA A 36 -114.96 45.98 -122.84
N GLN A 37 -116.11 45.43 -122.43
CA GLN A 37 -116.40 45.12 -121.03
C GLN A 37 -115.44 44.04 -120.48
N GLN A 38 -115.23 42.97 -121.26
CA GLN A 38 -114.23 41.94 -120.94
C GLN A 38 -112.83 42.54 -120.82
N ALA A 39 -112.44 43.48 -121.67
CA ALA A 39 -111.15 44.15 -121.60
C ALA A 39 -111.00 45.01 -120.33
N ALA A 40 -112.05 45.75 -119.93
CA ALA A 40 -112.02 46.56 -118.72
C ALA A 40 -111.95 45.69 -117.44
N GLU A 41 -112.75 44.62 -117.36
CA GLU A 41 -112.70 43.66 -116.24
C GLU A 41 -111.36 42.92 -116.19
N THR A 42 -110.78 42.59 -117.36
CA THR A 42 -109.42 42.03 -117.48
C THR A 42 -108.38 43.02 -116.98
N ALA A 43 -108.52 44.31 -117.30
CA ALA A 43 -107.60 45.36 -116.85
C ALA A 43 -107.68 45.59 -115.33
N THR A 44 -108.88 45.65 -114.75
CA THR A 44 -109.07 45.76 -113.29
C THR A 44 -108.54 44.53 -112.56
N SER A 45 -108.82 43.32 -113.07
CA SER A 45 -108.28 42.08 -112.51
C SER A 45 -106.75 42.05 -112.59
N SER A 46 -106.18 42.54 -113.69
CA SER A 46 -104.72 42.68 -113.86
C SER A 46 -104.14 43.71 -112.89
N ALA A 47 -104.79 44.85 -112.68
CA ALA A 47 -104.35 45.88 -111.74
C ALA A 47 -104.39 45.39 -110.29
N ASN A 48 -105.45 44.68 -109.89
CA ASN A 48 -105.54 44.06 -108.57
C ASN A 48 -104.48 42.97 -108.39
N SER A 49 -104.27 42.12 -109.41
CA SER A 49 -103.20 41.12 -109.40
C SER A 49 -101.81 41.75 -109.26
N ALA A 50 -101.58 42.91 -109.90
CA ALA A 50 -100.34 43.66 -109.77
C ALA A 50 -100.18 44.29 -108.37
N LEU A 51 -101.25 44.82 -107.77
CA LEU A 51 -101.24 45.35 -106.42
C LEU A 51 -100.96 44.26 -105.38
N ASP A 52 -101.60 43.10 -105.52
CA ASP A 52 -101.34 41.92 -104.67
C ASP A 52 -99.90 41.45 -104.83
N SER A 53 -99.39 41.41 -106.07
CA SER A 53 -97.98 41.08 -106.34
C SER A 53 -97.03 42.09 -105.68
N ALA A 54 -97.34 43.39 -105.74
CA ALA A 54 -96.55 44.43 -105.09
C ALA A 54 -96.61 44.31 -103.55
N GLY A 55 -97.77 43.98 -102.97
CA GLY A 55 -97.93 43.72 -101.55
C GLY A 55 -97.13 42.51 -101.08
N GLN A 56 -97.18 41.40 -101.82
CA GLN A 56 -96.38 40.20 -101.57
C GLN A 56 -94.87 40.49 -101.68
N ALA A 57 -94.46 41.30 -102.66
CA ALA A 57 -93.07 41.74 -102.81
C ALA A 57 -92.61 42.59 -101.61
N ALA A 58 -93.44 43.54 -101.15
CA ALA A 58 -93.13 44.36 -99.97
C ALA A 58 -93.02 43.53 -98.68
N GLN A 59 -93.92 42.56 -98.48
CA GLN A 59 -93.85 41.62 -97.35
C GLN A 59 -92.57 40.75 -97.42
N SER A 60 -92.22 40.28 -98.62
CA SER A 60 -90.99 39.51 -98.85
C SER A 60 -89.73 40.34 -98.56
N ALA A 61 -89.73 41.62 -98.93
CA ALA A 61 -88.65 42.55 -98.62
C ALA A 61 -88.54 42.82 -97.10
N ALA A 62 -89.66 43.00 -96.41
CA ALA A 62 -89.69 43.16 -94.95
C ALA A 62 -89.16 41.91 -94.23
N ALA A 63 -89.61 40.71 -94.63
CA ALA A 63 -89.11 39.45 -94.07
C ALA A 63 -87.61 39.25 -94.33
N SER A 64 -87.12 39.69 -95.48
CA SER A 64 -85.69 39.68 -95.80
C SER A 64 -84.89 40.65 -94.92
N ALA A 65 -85.44 41.84 -94.61
CA ALA A 65 -84.84 42.81 -93.71
C ALA A 65 -84.79 42.30 -92.25
N ASP A 66 -85.86 41.64 -91.78
CA ASP A 66 -85.89 41.00 -90.47
C ASP A 66 -84.87 39.86 -90.39
N SER A 67 -84.77 39.04 -91.45
CA SER A 67 -83.77 37.98 -91.55
C SER A 67 -82.34 38.54 -91.53
N ALA A 68 -82.09 39.64 -92.22
CA ALA A 68 -80.80 40.33 -92.19
C ALA A 68 -80.48 40.88 -90.79
N THR A 69 -81.47 41.41 -90.08
CA THR A 69 -81.32 41.90 -88.70
C THR A 69 -81.00 40.76 -87.73
N GLN A 70 -81.69 39.62 -87.85
CA GLN A 70 -81.42 38.42 -87.05
C GLN A 70 -80.03 37.82 -87.36
N ALA A 71 -79.61 37.83 -88.62
CA ALA A 71 -78.27 37.41 -89.01
C ALA A 71 -77.20 38.33 -88.40
N ALA A 72 -77.41 39.65 -88.42
CA ALA A 72 -76.51 40.61 -87.77
C ALA A 72 -76.44 40.41 -86.25
N ALA A 73 -77.58 40.17 -85.58
CA ALA A 73 -77.62 39.87 -84.15
C ALA A 73 -76.88 38.55 -83.81
N SER A 74 -77.06 37.52 -84.64
CA SER A 74 -76.37 36.22 -84.50
C SER A 74 -74.86 36.37 -84.68
N ALA A 75 -74.42 37.18 -85.65
CA ALA A 75 -73.00 37.50 -85.85
C ALA A 75 -72.41 38.23 -84.63
N ALA A 76 -73.12 39.21 -84.07
CA ALA A 76 -72.69 39.91 -82.86
C ALA A 76 -72.57 38.96 -81.66
N ALA A 77 -73.54 38.05 -81.46
CA ALA A 77 -73.49 37.04 -80.40
C ALA A 77 -72.31 36.07 -80.58
N ALA A 78 -71.98 35.69 -81.82
CA ALA A 78 -70.81 34.87 -82.13
C ALA A 78 -69.50 35.59 -81.76
N SER A 79 -69.36 36.88 -82.09
CA SER A 79 -68.20 37.68 -81.69
C SER A 79 -68.06 37.81 -80.16
N THR A 80 -69.16 37.99 -79.43
CA THR A 80 -69.13 37.98 -77.95
C THR A 80 -68.71 36.62 -77.40
N SER A 81 -69.19 35.51 -78.00
CA SER A 81 -68.79 34.17 -77.59
C SER A 81 -67.30 33.90 -77.84
N GLU A 82 -66.74 34.40 -78.94
CA GLU A 82 -65.30 34.33 -79.24
C GLU A 82 -64.48 35.12 -78.20
N GLN A 83 -64.94 36.32 -77.84
CA GLN A 83 -64.33 37.11 -76.77
C GLN A 83 -64.36 36.37 -75.44
N HIS A 84 -65.50 35.80 -75.04
CA HIS A 84 -65.59 34.99 -73.82
C HIS A 84 -64.66 33.77 -73.85
N ALA A 85 -64.57 33.06 -74.98
CA ALA A 85 -63.66 31.94 -75.14
C ALA A 85 -62.20 32.37 -74.94
N SER A 86 -61.79 33.52 -75.50
CA SER A 86 -60.45 34.07 -75.30
C SER A 86 -60.16 34.47 -73.84
N GLN A 87 -61.15 35.02 -73.14
CA GLN A 87 -61.04 35.38 -71.72
C GLN A 87 -60.91 34.14 -70.85
N TYR A 88 -61.71 33.10 -71.09
CA TYR A 88 -61.61 31.83 -70.36
C TYR A 88 -60.29 31.11 -70.60
N ALA A 89 -59.77 31.13 -71.84
CA ALA A 89 -58.44 30.59 -72.13
C ALA A 89 -57.35 31.33 -71.34
N THR A 90 -57.42 32.66 -71.27
CA THR A 90 -56.47 33.48 -70.49
C THR A 90 -56.58 33.18 -68.99
N ALA A 91 -57.80 33.09 -68.45
CA ALA A 91 -58.04 32.76 -67.05
C ALA A 91 -57.54 31.35 -66.69
N ALA A 92 -57.73 30.36 -67.57
CA ALA A 92 -57.22 29.00 -67.38
C ALA A 92 -55.68 28.97 -67.37
N GLN A 93 -55.03 29.74 -68.25
CA GLN A 93 -53.56 29.85 -68.27
C GLN A 93 -53.02 30.52 -67.01
N ALA A 94 -53.69 31.55 -66.50
CA ALA A 94 -53.35 32.20 -65.23
C ALA A 94 -53.48 31.21 -64.06
N ALA A 95 -54.62 30.51 -63.95
CA ALA A 95 -54.84 29.50 -62.91
C ALA A 95 -53.81 28.36 -62.96
N SER A 96 -53.42 27.91 -64.16
CA SER A 96 -52.35 26.92 -64.32
C SER A 96 -51.00 27.43 -63.83
N THR A 97 -50.72 28.73 -63.99
CA THR A 97 -49.48 29.36 -63.53
C THR A 97 -49.46 29.48 -62.01
N ASP A 98 -50.56 29.91 -61.41
CA ASP A 98 -50.73 30.00 -59.95
C ASP A 98 -50.64 28.63 -59.28
N ALA A 99 -51.21 27.59 -59.90
CA ALA A 99 -51.09 26.21 -59.44
C ALA A 99 -49.64 25.72 -59.47
N ALA A 100 -48.89 26.01 -60.54
CA ALA A 100 -47.47 25.68 -60.64
C ALA A 100 -46.62 26.43 -59.61
N GLY A 101 -46.92 27.71 -59.34
CA GLY A 101 -46.28 28.51 -58.29
C GLY A 101 -46.57 27.98 -56.89
N SER A 102 -47.80 27.57 -56.63
CA SER A 102 -48.21 26.94 -55.37
C SER A 102 -47.52 25.60 -55.15
N ALA A 103 -47.42 24.76 -56.19
CA ALA A 103 -46.69 23.49 -56.14
C ALA A 103 -45.20 23.69 -55.84
N SER A 104 -44.57 24.69 -56.47
CA SER A 104 -43.17 25.05 -56.22
C SER A 104 -42.95 25.51 -54.77
N SER A 105 -43.85 26.35 -54.25
CA SER A 105 -43.80 26.83 -52.86
C SER A 105 -43.99 25.70 -51.85
N ALA A 106 -44.86 24.74 -52.14
CA ALA A 106 -45.05 23.54 -51.33
C ALA A 106 -43.79 22.66 -51.32
N ALA A 107 -43.13 22.47 -52.48
CA ALA A 107 -41.87 21.73 -52.56
C ALA A 107 -40.72 22.39 -51.79
N SER A 108 -40.61 23.73 -51.84
CA SER A 108 -39.64 24.47 -51.03
C SER A 108 -39.92 24.36 -49.53
N SER A 109 -41.21 24.38 -49.15
CA SER A 109 -41.63 24.19 -47.75
C SER A 109 -41.30 22.79 -47.24
N ALA A 110 -41.53 21.75 -48.05
CA ALA A 110 -41.16 20.37 -47.73
C ALA A 110 -39.64 20.19 -47.57
N SER A 111 -38.85 20.84 -48.43
CA SER A 111 -37.38 20.86 -48.33
C SER A 111 -36.92 21.53 -47.03
N SER A 112 -37.53 22.66 -46.66
CA SER A 112 -37.23 23.40 -45.43
C SER A 112 -37.59 22.60 -44.17
N ALA A 113 -38.71 21.87 -44.20
CA ALA A 113 -39.09 20.96 -43.12
C ALA A 113 -38.09 19.81 -42.95
N THR A 114 -37.59 19.25 -44.06
CA THR A 114 -36.57 18.19 -44.05
C THR A 114 -35.24 18.68 -43.46
N LEU A 115 -34.80 19.89 -43.84
CA LEU A 115 -33.60 20.53 -43.26
C LEU A 115 -33.77 20.80 -41.76
N SER A 116 -34.95 21.23 -41.34
CA SER A 116 -35.26 21.47 -39.92
C SER A 116 -35.20 20.17 -39.11
N ALA A 117 -35.79 19.08 -39.62
CA ALA A 117 -35.71 17.77 -39.00
C ALA A 117 -34.27 17.25 -38.89
N THR A 118 -33.46 17.45 -39.93
CA THR A 118 -32.03 17.10 -39.93
C THR A 118 -31.25 17.90 -38.88
N SER A 119 -31.51 19.21 -38.79
CA SER A 119 -30.86 20.09 -37.81
C SER A 119 -31.22 19.70 -36.37
N ALA A 120 -32.46 19.27 -36.12
CA ALA A 120 -32.90 18.76 -34.83
C ALA A 120 -32.17 17.46 -34.46
N ALA A 121 -32.03 16.51 -35.39
CA ALA A 121 -31.30 15.26 -35.16
C ALA A 121 -29.81 15.50 -34.87
N ASN A 122 -29.18 16.42 -35.60
CA ASN A 122 -27.79 16.82 -35.36
C ASN A 122 -27.61 17.46 -33.97
N SER A 123 -28.55 18.31 -33.55
CA SER A 123 -28.54 18.95 -32.23
C SER A 123 -28.67 17.91 -31.10
N ALA A 124 -29.55 16.92 -31.26
CA ALA A 124 -29.68 15.81 -30.30
C ALA A 124 -28.40 14.99 -30.18
N THR A 125 -27.73 14.72 -31.30
CA THR A 125 -26.43 14.02 -31.32
C THR A 125 -25.36 14.83 -30.60
N ALA A 126 -25.26 16.14 -30.87
CA ALA A 126 -24.31 17.03 -30.21
C ALA A 126 -24.54 17.11 -28.69
N ALA A 127 -25.79 17.14 -28.24
CA ALA A 127 -26.13 17.11 -26.83
C ALA A 127 -25.66 15.81 -26.15
N SER A 128 -25.90 14.64 -26.76
CA SER A 128 -25.43 13.35 -26.23
C SER A 128 -23.90 13.27 -26.14
N VAL A 129 -23.18 13.79 -27.15
CA VAL A 129 -21.72 13.86 -27.11
C VAL A 129 -21.24 14.78 -25.99
N SER A 130 -21.89 15.93 -25.78
CA SER A 130 -21.54 16.85 -24.70
C SER A 130 -21.75 16.22 -23.33
N GLU A 131 -22.82 15.44 -23.15
CA GLU A 131 -23.08 14.71 -21.90
C GLU A 131 -21.98 13.68 -21.62
N GLN A 132 -21.58 12.90 -22.64
CA GLN A 132 -20.48 11.94 -22.53
C GLN A 132 -19.15 12.62 -22.20
N ASN A 133 -18.83 13.74 -22.85
CA ASN A 133 -17.62 14.51 -22.58
C ASN A 133 -17.60 15.09 -21.17
N ALA A 134 -18.74 15.59 -20.68
CA ALA A 134 -18.88 16.09 -19.31
C ALA A 134 -18.68 14.95 -18.29
N ALA A 135 -19.30 13.80 -18.52
CA ALA A 135 -19.13 12.62 -17.67
C ALA A 135 -17.67 12.12 -17.64
N ALA A 136 -17.00 12.08 -18.80
CA ALA A 136 -15.58 11.71 -18.90
C ALA A 136 -14.66 12.70 -18.17
N THR A 137 -14.95 14.01 -18.29
CA THR A 137 -14.21 15.06 -17.58
C THR A 137 -14.34 14.90 -16.06
N LEU A 138 -15.56 14.70 -15.57
CA LEU A 138 -15.84 14.46 -14.15
C LEU A 138 -15.13 13.19 -13.64
N ALA A 139 -15.21 12.09 -14.39
CA ALA A 139 -14.55 10.84 -14.04
C ALA A 139 -13.01 10.97 -13.98
N ASN A 140 -12.42 11.74 -14.90
CA ASN A 140 -10.98 11.99 -14.92
C ASN A 140 -10.54 12.93 -13.79
N ALA A 141 -11.35 13.93 -13.45
CA ALA A 141 -11.09 14.82 -12.31
C ALA A 141 -11.08 14.04 -10.98
N LEU A 142 -12.03 13.12 -10.79
CA LEU A 142 -12.10 12.27 -9.59
C LEU A 142 -10.92 11.28 -9.48
N LYS A 143 -10.29 10.87 -10.59
CA LYS A 143 -9.15 9.94 -10.57
C LYS A 143 -7.80 10.61 -10.36
N LYS A 144 -7.62 11.86 -10.77
CA LYS A 144 -6.33 12.57 -10.62
C LYS A 144 -6.06 13.07 -9.19
N ALA A 145 -7.09 13.20 -8.35
CA ALA A 145 -7.03 13.91 -7.06
C ALA A 145 -6.96 13.05 -5.79
N ASN A 146 -6.80 11.72 -5.88
CA ASN A 146 -6.67 10.88 -4.68
C ASN A 146 -5.24 10.84 -4.11
N ASN A 147 -4.45 11.88 -4.34
CA ASN A 147 -3.16 12.07 -3.71
C ASN A 147 -3.23 13.27 -2.76
N LEU A 148 -2.74 13.09 -1.52
CA LEU A 148 -2.61 14.16 -0.52
C LEU A 148 -1.80 15.38 -1.03
N SER A 149 -1.05 15.24 -2.14
CA SER A 149 -0.33 16.32 -2.81
C SER A 149 -1.22 17.37 -3.47
N ASP A 150 -2.48 17.03 -3.75
CA ASP A 150 -3.38 17.88 -4.51
C ASP A 150 -4.24 18.77 -3.59
N VAL A 151 -4.09 18.59 -2.28
CA VAL A 151 -4.71 19.42 -1.25
C VAL A 151 -3.75 20.55 -0.91
N ALA A 152 -4.23 21.81 -0.97
CA ALA A 152 -3.42 23.01 -0.73
C ALA A 152 -2.66 22.98 0.60
N ASP A 153 -3.20 22.28 1.60
CA ASP A 153 -2.53 21.94 2.85
C ASP A 153 -2.57 20.43 3.10
N ALA A 154 -1.63 19.74 2.45
CA ALA A 154 -1.43 18.31 2.59
C ALA A 154 -1.18 17.87 4.04
N ALA A 155 -0.56 18.72 4.87
CA ALA A 155 -0.26 18.40 6.27
C ALA A 155 -1.54 18.41 7.12
N THR A 156 -2.39 19.43 6.95
CA THR A 156 -3.70 19.49 7.60
C THR A 156 -4.61 18.35 7.12
N ALA A 157 -4.60 18.03 5.83
CA ALA A 157 -5.37 16.90 5.28
C ALA A 157 -4.91 15.54 5.87
N LEU A 158 -3.59 15.33 5.99
CA LEU A 158 -3.03 14.14 6.61
C LEU A 158 -3.42 14.04 8.09
N ALA A 159 -3.34 15.15 8.83
CA ALA A 159 -3.73 15.21 10.23
C ALA A 159 -5.22 14.91 10.45
N ASN A 160 -6.10 15.44 9.59
CA ASN A 160 -7.55 15.19 9.65
C ASN A 160 -7.89 13.71 9.43
N LEU A 161 -7.08 12.97 8.66
CA LEU A 161 -7.22 11.53 8.46
C LEU A 161 -6.56 10.68 9.56
N GLY A 162 -5.97 11.32 10.57
CA GLY A 162 -5.23 10.64 11.65
C GLY A 162 -3.85 10.13 11.22
N GLY A 163 -3.33 10.59 10.09
CA GLY A 163 -1.98 10.26 9.63
C GLY A 163 -0.91 11.05 10.38
N ALA A 164 0.27 10.44 10.55
CA ALA A 164 1.42 11.07 11.19
C ALA A 164 2.37 11.68 10.15
N PRO A 165 2.89 12.91 10.35
CA PRO A 165 3.84 13.52 9.44
C PRO A 165 5.18 12.78 9.41
N LYS A 166 5.89 12.84 8.28
CA LYS A 166 7.18 12.15 8.09
C LYS A 166 8.29 12.69 9.01
N ALA A 167 8.32 14.01 9.23
CA ALA A 167 9.30 14.65 10.09
C ALA A 167 8.68 14.94 11.45
N SER A 168 9.36 14.51 12.51
CA SER A 168 8.99 14.77 13.92
C SER A 168 7.52 14.50 14.26
N PRO A 169 6.95 13.32 13.91
CA PRO A 169 5.59 12.98 14.32
C PRO A 169 5.48 12.96 15.84
N THR A 170 4.45 13.62 16.36
CA THR A 170 4.02 13.43 17.75
C THR A 170 2.98 12.31 17.76
N PHE A 171 3.35 11.15 18.31
CA PHE A 171 2.42 10.04 18.48
C PHE A 171 1.66 10.18 19.79
N ILE A 172 0.34 9.97 19.76
CA ILE A 172 -0.51 9.87 20.96
C ILE A 172 -0.80 8.38 21.20
N GLY A 173 -0.57 7.89 22.42
CA GLY A 173 -0.80 6.49 22.80
C GLY A 173 0.39 5.56 22.53
N ASN A 174 0.13 4.25 22.54
CA ASN A 174 1.18 3.24 22.36
C ASN A 174 1.48 3.02 20.87
N VAL A 175 2.75 3.18 20.47
CA VAL A 175 3.21 2.96 19.10
C VAL A 175 3.54 1.47 18.89
N GLY A 176 2.88 0.84 17.93
CA GLY A 176 3.21 -0.51 17.49
C GLY A 176 4.41 -0.50 16.55
N VAL A 177 5.57 -0.99 17.02
CA VAL A 177 6.77 -1.16 16.20
C VAL A 177 7.03 -2.66 16.01
N PRO A 178 7.11 -3.18 14.76
CA PRO A 178 7.46 -4.57 14.52
C PRO A 178 8.80 -4.95 15.17
N THR A 179 8.87 -6.14 15.78
CA THR A 179 10.14 -6.65 16.31
C THR A 179 11.05 -7.04 15.16
N ARG A 180 12.16 -6.31 15.01
CA ARG A 180 13.14 -6.53 13.95
C ARG A 180 14.09 -7.67 14.30
N THR A 181 14.75 -8.23 13.29
CA THR A 181 15.85 -9.19 13.46
C THR A 181 17.12 -8.48 13.91
N ALA A 182 18.03 -9.22 14.55
CA ALA A 182 19.34 -8.67 14.93
C ALA A 182 20.13 -8.20 13.68
N GLY A 183 20.80 -7.06 13.78
CA GLY A 183 21.58 -6.46 12.69
C GLY A 183 20.87 -5.35 11.90
N ASP A 184 19.58 -5.11 12.13
CA ASP A 184 18.75 -4.10 11.44
C ASP A 184 18.50 -2.85 12.32
N SER A 185 19.57 -2.31 12.93
CA SER A 185 19.45 -1.45 14.13
C SER A 185 20.02 -0.04 14.01
N THR A 186 20.47 0.42 12.84
CA THR A 186 21.17 1.72 12.74
C THR A 186 20.23 2.91 12.60
N ASP A 187 19.19 2.81 11.75
CA ASP A 187 18.30 3.94 11.41
C ASP A 187 16.81 3.65 11.67
N ASN A 188 16.49 2.45 12.12
CA ASN A 188 15.12 1.97 12.33
C ASN A 188 14.71 2.05 13.81
N ALA A 189 13.44 2.37 14.06
CA ALA A 189 12.88 2.37 15.42
C ALA A 189 12.92 0.95 16.02
N ALA A 190 13.37 0.84 17.26
CA ALA A 190 13.43 -0.42 17.99
C ALA A 190 12.15 -0.67 18.79
N SER A 191 11.55 -1.86 18.65
CA SER A 191 10.48 -2.31 19.55
C SER A 191 11.01 -2.56 20.97
N THR A 192 10.17 -2.40 21.99
CA THR A 192 10.51 -2.74 23.39
C THR A 192 10.96 -4.19 23.56
N LYS A 193 10.38 -5.12 22.79
CA LYS A 193 10.77 -6.54 22.77
C LYS A 193 12.20 -6.74 22.26
N PHE A 194 12.59 -6.02 21.21
CA PHE A 194 13.95 -6.07 20.68
C PHE A 194 14.96 -5.56 21.73
N VAL A 195 14.68 -4.42 22.33
CA VAL A 195 15.54 -3.82 23.36
C VAL A 195 15.66 -4.73 24.59
N SER A 196 14.55 -5.33 25.03
CA SER A 196 14.54 -6.27 26.17
C SER A 196 15.37 -7.53 25.90
N ALA A 197 15.28 -8.08 24.69
CA ALA A 197 16.09 -9.23 24.28
C ALA A 197 17.58 -8.86 24.22
N ALA A 198 17.91 -7.69 23.66
CA ALA A 198 19.29 -7.20 23.61
C ALA A 198 19.86 -6.99 25.02
N LEU A 199 19.11 -6.36 25.92
CA LEU A 199 19.46 -6.17 27.34
C LEU A 199 19.68 -7.51 28.04
N THR A 200 18.84 -8.50 27.77
CA THR A 200 18.98 -9.85 28.35
C THR A 200 20.22 -10.58 27.82
N ALA A 201 20.57 -10.37 26.55
CA ALA A 201 21.75 -10.97 25.95
C ALA A 201 23.05 -10.38 26.53
N ILE A 202 23.16 -9.05 26.62
CA ILE A 202 24.33 -8.38 27.22
C ILE A 202 24.42 -8.58 28.73
N ALA A 203 23.31 -8.98 29.36
CA ALA A 203 23.29 -9.25 30.78
C ALA A 203 24.09 -10.51 31.16
N LYS A 204 24.20 -11.53 30.30
CA LYS A 204 24.83 -12.81 30.67
C LYS A 204 26.36 -12.72 30.70
N GLY A 205 26.98 -13.46 31.62
CA GLY A 205 28.44 -13.63 31.69
C GLY A 205 29.22 -12.41 32.19
N ARG A 206 28.54 -11.30 32.53
CA ARG A 206 29.20 -10.14 33.16
C ARG A 206 29.57 -10.45 34.60
N LEU A 207 30.69 -9.91 35.08
CA LEU A 207 31.05 -9.96 36.49
C LEU A 207 30.05 -9.11 37.29
N LEU A 208 29.42 -9.72 38.28
CA LEU A 208 28.45 -9.09 39.18
C LEU A 208 29.10 -8.62 40.47
N ASN A 209 29.97 -9.45 41.05
CA ASN A 209 30.58 -9.18 42.35
C ASN A 209 31.86 -10.00 42.54
N VAL A 210 32.72 -9.56 43.47
CA VAL A 210 33.87 -10.31 43.96
C VAL A 210 33.81 -10.36 45.47
N ARG A 211 33.72 -11.57 46.04
CA ARG A 211 33.67 -11.76 47.49
C ARG A 211 34.95 -12.40 47.98
N VAL A 212 35.61 -11.75 48.92
CA VAL A 212 36.79 -12.29 49.60
C VAL A 212 36.36 -12.74 50.99
N MET A 213 36.50 -14.04 51.28
CA MET A 213 36.12 -14.64 52.56
C MET A 213 37.39 -15.09 53.28
N THR A 214 37.77 -14.32 54.31
CA THR A 214 38.91 -14.60 55.21
C THR A 214 38.47 -15.16 56.57
N ALA A 215 37.16 -15.26 56.81
CA ALA A 215 36.55 -15.87 57.97
C ALA A 215 35.30 -16.66 57.56
N SER A 216 34.93 -17.65 58.37
CA SER A 216 33.73 -18.45 58.14
C SER A 216 32.47 -17.59 58.19
N ALA A 217 31.61 -17.73 57.19
CA ALA A 217 30.36 -17.00 57.07
C ALA A 217 29.39 -17.70 56.11
N GLN A 218 28.13 -17.28 56.12
CA GLN A 218 27.18 -17.71 55.11
C GLN A 218 27.44 -16.97 53.79
N TYR A 219 27.72 -17.71 52.72
CA TYR A 219 27.66 -17.17 51.37
C TYR A 219 26.20 -17.10 50.92
N VAL A 220 25.79 -15.95 50.38
CA VAL A 220 24.46 -15.73 49.80
C VAL A 220 24.67 -15.08 48.43
N PRO A 221 24.43 -15.77 47.30
CA PRO A 221 24.70 -15.23 45.97
C PRO A 221 24.07 -13.85 45.74
N THR A 222 24.76 -12.97 45.01
CA THR A 222 24.16 -11.70 44.59
C THR A 222 22.95 -11.99 43.68
N PRO A 223 21.82 -11.25 43.81
CA PRO A 223 20.70 -11.43 42.90
C PRO A 223 21.13 -11.35 41.43
N GLY A 224 20.78 -12.38 40.66
CA GLY A 224 21.18 -12.51 39.26
C GLY A 224 22.45 -13.32 39.00
N THR A 225 23.13 -13.87 40.02
CA THR A 225 24.27 -14.79 39.80
C THR A 225 23.81 -16.10 39.14
N GLY A 226 24.29 -16.36 37.92
CA GLY A 226 24.12 -17.63 37.20
C GLY A 226 25.31 -18.59 37.34
N GLY A 227 26.49 -18.09 37.72
CA GLY A 227 27.68 -18.91 37.94
C GLY A 227 28.73 -18.20 38.77
N ALA A 228 29.65 -18.94 39.40
CA ALA A 228 30.77 -18.35 40.13
C ALA A 228 32.10 -19.06 39.86
N LEU A 229 33.17 -18.29 39.70
CA LEU A 229 34.54 -18.80 39.69
C LEU A 229 35.13 -18.63 41.08
N VAL A 230 35.48 -19.75 41.71
CA VAL A 230 35.97 -19.81 43.08
C VAL A 230 37.45 -20.14 43.07
N PHE A 231 38.24 -19.30 43.74
CA PHE A 231 39.61 -19.59 44.15
C PHE A 231 39.56 -19.90 45.64
N GLY A 232 40.06 -21.07 46.04
CA GLY A 232 40.02 -21.47 47.43
C GLY A 232 41.32 -22.07 47.92
N TRP A 233 41.56 -21.91 49.22
CA TRP A 233 42.70 -22.46 49.95
C TRP A 233 42.23 -23.08 51.27
N GLY A 234 42.64 -24.32 51.54
CA GLY A 234 42.66 -24.90 52.88
C GLY A 234 43.67 -24.16 53.76
N ALA A 235 43.56 -24.27 55.09
CA ALA A 235 44.53 -23.65 55.98
C ALA A 235 45.86 -24.40 56.00
N GLY A 236 46.98 -23.73 56.26
CA GLY A 236 48.27 -24.40 56.41
C GLY A 236 48.46 -25.01 57.80
N GLY A 237 49.29 -26.05 57.89
CA GLY A 237 49.72 -26.62 59.16
C GLY A 237 50.76 -25.76 59.86
N GLY A 238 50.82 -25.81 61.19
CA GLY A 238 51.88 -25.15 61.96
C GLY A 238 53.22 -25.88 61.84
N GLY A 239 54.34 -25.17 61.94
CA GLY A 239 55.66 -25.79 62.00
C GLY A 239 55.93 -26.43 63.37
N GLY A 240 56.78 -27.47 63.38
CA GLY A 240 57.17 -28.13 64.62
C GLY A 240 58.13 -27.28 65.47
N GLY A 241 58.04 -27.40 66.79
CA GLY A 241 58.98 -26.77 67.72
C GLY A 241 60.20 -27.65 68.00
N CYS A 242 61.36 -27.04 68.22
CA CYS A 242 62.59 -27.74 68.57
C CYS A 242 62.79 -27.77 70.10
N GLY A 243 63.13 -28.96 70.61
CA GLY A 243 63.38 -29.20 72.04
C GLY A 243 64.80 -28.82 72.49
N THR A 244 65.13 -29.07 73.76
CA THR A 244 66.49 -28.88 74.29
C THR A 244 67.52 -29.67 73.46
N GLY A 245 68.55 -28.98 72.97
CA GLY A 245 69.69 -29.60 72.28
C GLY A 245 70.38 -30.71 73.12
N PRO A 246 71.02 -31.71 72.49
CA PRO A 246 71.73 -32.80 73.16
C PRO A 246 72.66 -32.33 74.28
N SER A 247 72.64 -33.03 75.41
CA SER A 247 73.68 -32.92 76.45
C SER A 247 74.92 -33.71 76.05
N GLY A 248 75.88 -33.09 75.38
CA GLY A 248 77.18 -33.71 75.14
C GLY A 248 78.01 -32.96 74.10
N THR A 249 79.31 -32.84 74.38
CA THR A 249 80.34 -32.34 73.46
C THR A 249 80.29 -33.11 72.12
N GLY A 250 79.72 -32.49 71.10
CA GLY A 250 79.62 -33.02 69.74
C GLY A 250 78.56 -32.29 68.91
N ASN A 251 78.80 -32.15 67.60
CA ASN A 251 78.06 -31.35 66.61
C ASN A 251 76.59 -31.78 66.36
N SER A 252 75.75 -31.84 67.39
CA SER A 252 74.37 -32.35 67.30
C SER A 252 73.35 -31.22 67.47
N GLN A 253 72.39 -31.12 66.55
CA GLN A 253 71.36 -30.08 66.47
C GLN A 253 69.96 -30.70 66.51
N ASN A 254 68.96 -30.01 67.05
CA ASN A 254 67.56 -30.44 66.87
C ASN A 254 66.92 -29.55 65.79
N ILE A 255 66.29 -30.19 64.82
CA ILE A 255 65.55 -29.52 63.75
C ILE A 255 64.16 -30.11 63.69
N ALA A 256 63.16 -29.24 63.69
CA ALA A 256 61.76 -29.59 63.50
C ALA A 256 61.31 -29.09 62.12
N PRO A 257 60.79 -29.95 61.22
CA PRO A 257 60.25 -29.55 59.92
C PRO A 257 59.13 -28.50 60.02
N ALA A 258 58.91 -27.83 58.90
CA ALA A 258 57.81 -26.91 58.73
C ALA A 258 56.47 -27.63 58.48
N GLY A 259 55.37 -26.88 58.63
CA GLY A 259 54.04 -27.34 58.28
C GLY A 259 53.82 -27.36 56.76
N ASN A 260 52.95 -28.26 56.31
CA ASN A 260 52.48 -28.32 54.93
C ASN A 260 51.51 -27.16 54.64
N SER A 261 51.38 -26.78 53.37
CA SER A 261 50.31 -25.88 52.95
C SER A 261 48.94 -26.59 52.94
N GLY A 262 47.86 -25.82 52.95
CA GLY A 262 46.53 -26.32 52.61
C GLY A 262 46.39 -26.57 51.11
N ALA A 263 45.47 -27.47 50.76
CA ALA A 263 45.14 -27.74 49.37
C ALA A 263 44.47 -26.52 48.72
N GLY A 264 44.59 -26.39 47.40
CA GLY A 264 43.93 -25.31 46.66
C GLY A 264 43.11 -25.82 45.49
N ALA A 265 42.08 -25.06 45.12
CA ALA A 265 41.33 -25.30 43.89
C ALA A 265 40.89 -23.99 43.21
N ILE A 266 40.84 -24.03 41.87
CA ILE A 266 40.01 -23.15 41.06
C ILE A 266 38.82 -23.99 40.59
N TRP A 267 37.62 -23.53 40.92
CA TRP A 267 36.39 -24.27 40.73
C TRP A 267 35.32 -23.39 40.08
N TRP A 268 34.64 -23.92 39.07
CA TRP A 268 33.44 -23.30 38.51
C TRP A 268 32.19 -23.88 39.19
N TRP A 269 31.45 -23.01 39.85
CA TRP A 269 30.20 -23.32 40.55
C TRP A 269 29.00 -22.82 39.73
N PRO A 270 28.28 -23.70 39.00
CA PRO A 270 27.08 -23.31 38.27
C PRO A 270 25.91 -23.10 39.23
N ASN A 271 25.11 -22.06 38.97
CA ASN A 271 23.92 -21.68 39.73
C ASN A 271 24.13 -21.72 41.27
N PRO A 272 25.07 -20.90 41.81
CA PRO A 272 25.35 -20.89 43.24
C PRO A 272 24.10 -20.64 44.07
N THR A 273 23.98 -21.35 45.18
CA THR A 273 22.94 -21.14 46.19
C THR A 273 23.57 -20.75 47.52
N ALA A 274 22.75 -20.30 48.47
CA ALA A 274 23.26 -19.91 49.77
C ALA A 274 23.92 -21.12 50.45
N GLN A 275 25.19 -20.98 50.84
CA GLN A 275 25.98 -22.08 51.40
C GLN A 275 26.82 -21.59 52.57
N ALA A 276 26.93 -22.41 53.62
CA ALA A 276 27.88 -22.16 54.68
C ALA A 276 29.30 -22.27 54.13
N VAL A 277 30.10 -21.22 54.30
CA VAL A 277 31.52 -21.21 53.96
C VAL A 277 32.32 -21.30 55.25
N THR A 278 33.12 -22.36 55.35
CA THR A 278 34.07 -22.56 56.44
C THR A 278 35.44 -22.13 55.95
N VAL A 279 36.04 -21.14 56.61
CA VAL A 279 37.45 -20.83 56.41
C VAL A 279 38.24 -21.59 57.47
N GLY A 280 39.11 -22.49 57.02
CA GLY A 280 39.96 -23.26 57.92
C GLY A 280 40.87 -22.34 58.74
N ALA A 281 41.00 -22.62 60.04
CA ALA A 281 41.99 -21.96 60.89
C ALA A 281 43.38 -22.55 60.63
N GLY A 282 44.40 -21.69 60.62
CA GLY A 282 45.80 -22.12 60.54
C GLY A 282 46.18 -23.02 61.72
N GLY A 283 47.03 -23.99 61.44
CA GLY A 283 47.55 -24.89 62.47
C GLY A 283 48.39 -24.14 63.50
N ALA A 284 48.19 -24.45 64.78
CA ALA A 284 48.96 -23.84 65.87
C ALA A 284 50.46 -24.14 65.75
N ALA A 285 51.30 -23.18 66.14
CA ALA A 285 52.74 -23.39 66.24
C ALA A 285 53.06 -24.53 67.23
N GLY A 286 54.01 -25.40 66.87
CA GLY A 286 54.56 -26.36 67.81
C GLY A 286 55.36 -25.65 68.89
N THR A 287 55.04 -25.89 70.16
CA THR A 287 55.87 -25.49 71.30
C THR A 287 57.12 -26.38 71.39
N PRO A 288 58.11 -26.10 72.26
CA PRO A 288 59.35 -26.86 72.26
C PRO A 288 59.13 -28.36 72.44
N SER A 289 59.74 -29.18 71.58
CA SER A 289 59.54 -30.64 71.52
C SER A 289 58.12 -31.10 71.14
N VAL A 290 57.26 -30.20 70.65
CA VAL A 290 55.88 -30.51 70.27
C VAL A 290 55.66 -30.24 68.78
N SER A 291 54.93 -31.15 68.13
CA SER A 291 54.59 -31.03 66.72
C SER A 291 53.64 -29.86 66.49
N GLY A 292 53.73 -29.24 65.32
CA GLY A 292 52.76 -28.22 64.91
C GLY A 292 51.36 -28.80 64.75
N GLY A 293 50.34 -27.97 64.99
CA GLY A 293 48.95 -28.34 64.78
C GLY A 293 48.61 -28.50 63.30
N GLN A 294 47.63 -29.35 63.00
CA GLN A 294 47.04 -29.47 61.66
C GLN A 294 46.26 -28.19 61.32
N GLY A 295 46.33 -27.76 60.07
CA GLY A 295 45.44 -26.73 59.53
C GLY A 295 44.01 -27.26 59.40
N GLY A 296 43.03 -26.41 59.63
CA GLY A 296 41.62 -26.72 59.40
C GLY A 296 41.27 -26.78 57.91
N ASN A 297 40.28 -27.60 57.57
CA ASN A 297 39.74 -27.64 56.21
C ASN A 297 38.96 -26.34 55.92
N SER A 298 39.11 -25.83 54.71
CA SER A 298 38.21 -24.80 54.19
C SER A 298 37.15 -25.45 53.31
N SER A 299 35.91 -25.00 53.37
CA SER A 299 34.84 -25.57 52.55
C SER A 299 33.76 -24.59 52.15
N ILE A 300 33.08 -24.89 51.05
CA ILE A 300 31.80 -24.31 50.66
C ILE A 300 30.79 -25.46 50.79
N GLY A 301 30.20 -25.59 51.97
CA GLY A 301 29.37 -26.75 52.32
C GLY A 301 30.11 -28.07 52.15
N SER A 302 29.44 -29.03 51.52
CA SER A 302 30.01 -30.28 51.01
C SER A 302 30.36 -30.21 49.51
N LEU A 303 30.13 -29.06 48.86
CA LEU A 303 30.29 -28.90 47.41
C LEU A 303 31.77 -28.85 47.00
N LEU A 304 32.55 -28.12 47.80
CA LEU A 304 34.00 -28.00 47.69
C LEU A 304 34.59 -28.11 49.09
N VAL A 305 35.50 -29.07 49.29
CA VAL A 305 36.28 -29.21 50.52
C VAL A 305 37.76 -29.15 50.14
N LEU A 306 38.48 -28.26 50.81
CA LEU A 306 39.91 -28.04 50.66
C LEU A 306 40.60 -28.47 51.95
N PRO A 307 41.27 -29.64 51.93
CA PRO A 307 41.99 -30.15 53.09
C PRO A 307 43.02 -29.17 53.62
N GLY A 308 43.11 -29.07 54.95
CA GLY A 308 44.17 -28.33 55.62
C GLY A 308 45.51 -29.05 55.55
N GLY A 309 46.59 -28.28 55.69
CA GLY A 309 47.96 -28.78 55.73
C GLY A 309 48.25 -29.52 57.03
N ARG A 310 49.06 -30.58 56.94
CA ARG A 310 49.60 -31.26 58.13
C ARG A 310 50.63 -30.39 58.82
N GLY A 311 50.68 -30.43 60.14
CA GLY A 311 51.70 -29.77 60.95
C GLY A 311 53.06 -30.45 60.84
N GLY A 312 54.12 -29.67 61.06
CA GLY A 312 55.49 -30.17 61.11
C GLY A 312 55.69 -31.02 62.37
N VAL A 313 56.20 -32.23 62.20
CA VAL A 313 56.48 -33.13 63.33
C VAL A 313 57.65 -32.63 64.16
N SER A 314 57.57 -32.71 65.47
CA SER A 314 58.71 -32.46 66.36
C SER A 314 59.57 -33.71 66.44
N ASN A 315 60.83 -33.61 66.03
CA ASN A 315 61.80 -34.67 66.30
C ASN A 315 62.56 -34.34 67.58
N GLY A 316 62.74 -35.33 68.44
CA GLY A 316 63.69 -35.27 69.54
C GLY A 316 65.13 -35.16 69.04
N THR A 317 66.09 -35.13 69.95
CA THR A 317 67.51 -35.01 69.63
C THR A 317 67.99 -36.05 68.63
N GLN A 318 68.56 -35.58 67.51
CA GLN A 318 69.14 -36.44 66.48
C GLN A 318 70.65 -36.20 66.37
N GLY A 319 71.40 -37.30 66.26
CA GLY A 319 72.83 -37.26 65.96
C GLY A 319 73.09 -36.82 64.52
N ASN A 320 74.38 -36.75 64.16
CA ASN A 320 74.99 -36.22 62.92
C ASN A 320 74.50 -36.76 61.55
N ALA A 321 73.31 -37.36 61.45
CA ALA A 321 72.69 -37.87 60.24
C ALA A 321 71.52 -36.99 59.79
N ALA A 322 71.46 -36.69 58.49
CA ALA A 322 70.37 -35.95 57.85
C ALA A 322 69.01 -36.56 58.24
N SER A 323 68.25 -35.82 59.02
CA SER A 323 66.99 -36.27 59.56
C SER A 323 65.86 -35.92 58.60
N ASN A 324 65.49 -36.86 57.72
CA ASN A 324 64.28 -36.75 56.92
C ASN A 324 63.06 -37.01 57.80
N SER A 325 62.49 -35.96 58.38
CA SER A 325 61.18 -36.11 59.00
C SER A 325 60.08 -36.03 57.95
N ALA A 326 59.38 -37.14 57.76
CA ALA A 326 58.39 -37.33 56.71
C ALA A 326 57.21 -36.38 56.89
N THR A 327 57.05 -35.44 55.94
CA THR A 327 55.78 -34.78 55.71
C THR A 327 54.94 -35.70 54.83
N VAL A 328 53.78 -36.11 55.31
CA VAL A 328 52.87 -36.96 54.52
C VAL A 328 52.25 -36.10 53.42
N GLN A 329 52.26 -36.60 52.18
CA GLN A 329 51.53 -35.98 51.07
C GLN A 329 50.08 -35.81 51.50
N GLY A 330 49.61 -34.57 51.60
CA GLY A 330 48.26 -34.30 52.08
C GLY A 330 47.21 -34.49 50.99
N ASP A 331 45.97 -34.34 51.43
CA ASP A 331 44.81 -34.77 50.68
C ASP A 331 44.48 -33.83 49.51
N MET A 332 43.83 -34.36 48.48
CA MET A 332 43.34 -33.59 47.33
C MET A 332 42.04 -32.87 47.68
N PRO A 333 41.75 -31.73 47.03
CA PRO A 333 40.41 -31.14 47.04
C PRO A 333 39.32 -32.16 46.71
N ALA A 334 38.23 -32.15 47.46
CA ALA A 334 37.04 -32.95 47.17
C ALA A 334 35.93 -32.06 46.62
N ILE A 335 35.34 -32.46 45.50
CA ILE A 335 34.22 -31.78 44.84
C ILE A 335 33.07 -32.75 44.64
N THR A 336 31.85 -32.28 44.90
CA THR A 336 30.62 -33.04 44.66
C THR A 336 29.69 -32.39 43.64
N ALA A 337 29.95 -31.13 43.24
CA ALA A 337 29.19 -30.41 42.21
C ALA A 337 30.04 -29.36 41.49
N GLY A 338 29.63 -28.97 40.28
CA GLY A 338 30.37 -28.01 39.45
C GLY A 338 31.60 -28.63 38.76
N THR A 339 32.47 -27.78 38.22
CA THR A 339 33.62 -28.20 37.41
C THR A 339 34.92 -27.73 38.05
N LEU A 340 35.79 -28.67 38.38
CA LEU A 340 37.15 -28.34 38.82
C LEU A 340 37.98 -27.89 37.61
N LEU A 341 38.54 -26.69 37.67
CA LEU A 341 39.38 -26.13 36.61
C LEU A 341 40.86 -26.34 36.90
N PHE A 342 41.25 -26.27 38.17
CA PHE A 342 42.60 -26.53 38.63
C PHE A 342 42.59 -27.00 40.08
N GLN A 343 43.44 -27.95 40.43
CA GLN A 343 43.66 -28.34 41.83
C GLN A 343 45.13 -28.52 42.12
N ARG A 344 45.47 -28.33 43.39
CA ARG A 344 46.76 -28.69 43.95
C ARG A 344 46.52 -29.35 45.30
N ALA A 345 47.09 -30.54 45.48
CA ALA A 345 47.25 -31.11 46.82
C ALA A 345 48.06 -30.16 47.71
N THR A 346 48.03 -30.40 49.02
CA THR A 346 48.94 -29.75 49.96
C THR A 346 50.39 -29.89 49.48
N GLU A 347 51.19 -28.83 49.55
CA GLU A 347 52.62 -28.92 49.33
C GLU A 347 53.33 -29.25 50.66
N MET A 348 54.32 -30.13 50.58
CA MET A 348 55.19 -30.45 51.71
C MET A 348 55.99 -29.22 52.13
N GLY A 349 56.04 -28.96 53.44
CA GLY A 349 57.05 -28.07 54.02
C GLY A 349 58.45 -28.65 53.84
N ASP A 350 59.46 -27.78 53.82
CA ASP A 350 60.85 -28.20 53.71
C ASP A 350 61.25 -29.05 54.91
N HIS A 351 62.10 -30.02 54.63
CA HIS A 351 62.80 -30.77 55.67
C HIS A 351 63.95 -29.91 56.24
N GLY A 352 64.24 -30.13 57.52
CA GLY A 352 65.44 -29.56 58.12
C GLY A 352 66.70 -30.22 57.56
N ILE A 353 67.65 -29.45 57.04
CA ILE A 353 68.92 -29.97 56.50
C ILE A 353 70.07 -29.56 57.42
N PHE A 354 70.98 -30.50 57.66
CA PHE A 354 72.22 -30.27 58.40
C PHE A 354 73.38 -30.03 57.41
N ALA A 355 73.94 -28.82 57.37
CA ALA A 355 75.28 -28.59 56.85
C ALA A 355 76.04 -27.66 57.82
N LEU A 356 77.34 -27.45 57.61
CA LEU A 356 78.19 -26.55 58.42
C LEU A 356 77.69 -25.09 58.55
N ALA A 357 76.53 -24.74 57.95
CA ALA A 357 75.74 -23.55 58.21
C ALA A 357 74.31 -23.93 58.65
N PRO A 358 73.75 -23.31 59.71
CA PRO A 358 72.40 -23.63 60.20
C PRO A 358 71.28 -23.22 59.22
N TYR A 359 70.28 -24.08 59.02
CA TYR A 359 69.12 -23.84 58.12
C TYR A 359 67.77 -24.01 58.83
N ASN A 360 66.84 -23.06 58.65
CA ASN A 360 65.43 -23.28 59.01
C ASN A 360 64.69 -24.01 57.89
N PRO A 361 63.86 -25.03 58.21
CA PRO A 361 62.88 -25.55 57.27
C PRO A 361 61.75 -24.53 57.03
N ARG A 362 61.47 -24.27 55.76
CA ARG A 362 60.40 -23.38 55.25
C ARG A 362 59.04 -24.06 55.19
N GLY A 363 57.98 -23.34 55.52
CA GLY A 363 56.60 -23.76 55.29
C GLY A 363 56.31 -24.15 53.84
N GLY A 364 55.40 -25.12 53.64
CA GLY A 364 54.93 -25.49 52.31
C GLY A 364 54.27 -24.29 51.61
N ALA A 365 54.53 -24.12 50.31
CA ALA A 365 53.90 -23.05 49.54
C ALA A 365 52.42 -23.38 49.26
N GLY A 366 51.54 -22.42 49.51
CA GLY A 366 50.16 -22.49 49.04
C GLY A 366 50.08 -22.42 47.50
N MET A 367 48.93 -22.82 46.93
CA MET A 367 48.72 -22.99 45.49
C MET A 367 49.03 -21.75 44.62
N PHE A 368 49.07 -20.56 45.21
CA PHE A 368 49.40 -19.29 44.53
C PHE A 368 50.25 -18.35 45.40
N SER A 369 50.91 -18.92 46.39
CA SER A 369 51.63 -18.17 47.40
C SER A 369 53.03 -18.75 47.50
N GLY A 370 54.06 -17.92 47.32
CA GLY A 370 55.46 -18.37 47.30
C GLY A 370 55.89 -19.04 48.60
N ARG A 371 56.99 -19.79 48.58
CA ARG A 371 57.60 -20.27 49.82
C ARG A 371 58.16 -19.06 50.59
N PRO A 372 58.18 -19.09 51.94
CA PRO A 372 58.87 -18.06 52.70
C PRO A 372 60.36 -17.99 52.26
N PRO A 373 61.02 -16.82 52.37
CA PRO A 373 62.44 -16.69 52.04
C PRO A 373 63.30 -17.57 52.96
N PHE A 374 64.46 -18.01 52.46
CA PHE A 374 65.41 -18.81 53.24
C PHE A 374 65.97 -17.99 54.42
N ALA A 375 65.97 -18.57 55.63
CA ALA A 375 66.55 -17.97 56.82
C ALA A 375 67.74 -18.80 57.33
N MET A 376 68.85 -18.12 57.66
CA MET A 376 70.12 -18.72 58.10
C MET A 376 70.50 -18.31 59.53
N SER A 377 69.54 -18.02 60.44
CA SER A 377 69.84 -17.53 61.79
C SER A 377 69.07 -18.24 62.92
N PRO A 378 69.74 -18.67 64.01
CA PRO A 378 69.09 -19.33 65.15
C PRO A 378 68.06 -18.45 65.84
N GLY A 379 66.87 -19.02 66.08
CA GLY A 379 66.00 -18.56 67.15
C GLY A 379 64.73 -17.79 66.82
N SER A 380 64.32 -17.68 65.55
CA SER A 380 62.94 -17.25 65.25
C SER A 380 62.39 -17.93 64.00
N GLY A 381 61.23 -18.58 64.12
CA GLY A 381 60.38 -18.82 62.96
C GLY A 381 59.97 -17.47 62.36
N TRP A 382 60.04 -17.30 61.04
CA TRP A 382 59.70 -16.04 60.39
C TRP A 382 58.18 -15.89 60.27
N GLY A 383 57.53 -15.67 61.41
CA GLY A 383 56.14 -15.28 61.47
C GLY A 383 55.14 -16.30 60.91
N PRO A 384 53.84 -16.01 61.03
CA PRO A 384 52.80 -16.83 60.42
C PRO A 384 52.96 -16.87 58.90
N GLY A 385 52.44 -17.92 58.25
CA GLY A 385 52.47 -18.04 56.78
C GLY A 385 52.01 -16.75 56.07
N PHE A 386 52.80 -16.27 55.10
CA PHE A 386 52.64 -14.96 54.44
C PHE A 386 51.53 -14.90 53.37
N GLY A 387 50.75 -15.96 53.19
CA GLY A 387 49.66 -16.06 52.23
C GLY A 387 48.65 -17.14 52.59
N PRO A 388 47.45 -17.11 51.99
CA PRO A 388 46.36 -18.03 52.34
C PRO A 388 46.80 -19.49 52.17
N GLY A 389 46.57 -20.27 53.22
CA GLY A 389 46.91 -21.69 53.24
C GLY A 389 48.41 -22.03 53.30
N MET A 390 49.31 -21.07 53.50
CA MET A 390 50.73 -21.38 53.70
C MET A 390 50.98 -22.14 55.01
N GLY A 391 51.90 -23.12 54.98
CA GLY A 391 52.38 -23.77 56.19
C GLY A 391 53.27 -22.84 57.02
N GLY A 392 53.30 -23.05 58.33
CA GLY A 392 54.19 -22.33 59.24
C GLY A 392 55.61 -22.90 59.21
N ASP A 393 56.61 -22.02 59.33
CA ASP A 393 58.02 -22.43 59.39
C ASP A 393 58.33 -23.30 60.61
N GLY A 394 59.25 -24.24 60.44
CA GLY A 394 59.75 -25.06 61.54
C GLY A 394 60.85 -24.36 62.34
N ALA A 395 61.27 -24.99 63.43
CA ALA A 395 62.28 -24.46 64.33
C ALA A 395 63.57 -25.27 64.29
N PHE A 396 64.70 -24.64 64.61
CA PHE A 396 65.98 -25.33 64.82
C PHE A 396 66.72 -24.76 66.02
N CYS A 397 67.50 -25.59 66.71
CA CYS A 397 68.37 -25.17 67.80
C CYS A 397 69.76 -25.82 67.69
N ASN A 398 70.80 -24.99 67.83
CA ASN A 398 72.20 -25.34 67.61
C ASN A 398 73.04 -25.49 68.90
N ASN A 399 72.49 -25.11 70.05
CA ASN A 399 73.22 -25.04 71.31
C ASN A 399 72.45 -25.69 72.47
N TYR A 400 73.21 -26.08 73.49
CA TYR A 400 72.70 -26.62 74.74
C TYR A 400 71.72 -25.65 75.43
N GLY A 401 70.56 -26.16 75.87
CA GLY A 401 69.54 -25.37 76.57
C GLY A 401 68.65 -24.48 75.70
N GLN A 402 68.89 -24.39 74.38
CA GLN A 402 68.00 -23.64 73.48
C GLN A 402 66.73 -24.43 73.13
N GLN A 403 65.61 -23.72 73.09
CA GLN A 403 64.29 -24.21 72.73
C GLN A 403 63.60 -23.13 71.92
N TYR A 404 62.98 -23.50 70.80
CA TYR A 404 62.22 -22.54 69.99
C TYR A 404 60.91 -23.14 69.50
N ASN A 405 59.90 -22.30 69.44
CA ASN A 405 58.62 -22.63 68.82
C ASN A 405 58.78 -22.64 67.30
N GLY A 406 57.97 -23.47 66.64
CA GLY A 406 57.68 -23.28 65.23
C GLY A 406 56.80 -22.05 65.00
N SER A 407 56.33 -21.86 63.77
CA SER A 407 55.39 -20.80 63.42
C SER A 407 54.00 -21.35 63.14
N ALA A 408 52.97 -20.52 63.33
CA ALA A 408 51.60 -20.90 63.00
C ALA A 408 51.40 -20.94 61.47
N GLY A 409 50.56 -21.87 61.01
CA GLY A 409 50.09 -21.88 59.62
C GLY A 409 49.14 -20.70 59.34
N ALA A 410 49.01 -20.33 58.07
CA ALA A 410 48.04 -19.32 57.66
C ALA A 410 46.63 -19.91 57.59
N ASN A 411 45.62 -19.07 57.85
CA ASN A 411 44.22 -19.42 57.61
C ASN A 411 43.98 -19.72 56.12
N GLY A 412 42.93 -20.49 55.85
CA GLY A 412 42.40 -20.63 54.50
C GLY A 412 41.77 -19.33 53.99
N GLN A 413 41.29 -19.37 52.76
CA GLN A 413 40.58 -18.24 52.15
C GLN A 413 39.70 -18.72 51.01
N PHE A 414 38.69 -17.93 50.66
CA PHE A 414 38.02 -18.02 49.35
C PHE A 414 37.95 -16.65 48.68
N ILE A 415 38.09 -16.64 47.35
CA ILE A 415 37.73 -15.51 46.49
C ILE A 415 36.71 -16.02 45.48
N ILE A 416 35.53 -15.42 45.47
CA ILE A 416 34.38 -15.84 44.67
C ILE A 416 34.05 -14.72 43.69
N PHE A 417 34.27 -14.95 42.41
CA PHE A 417 33.84 -14.07 41.32
C PHE A 417 32.47 -14.52 40.82
N GLU A 418 31.45 -13.71 41.03
CA GLU A 418 30.08 -14.02 40.64
C GLU A 418 29.78 -13.46 39.25
N TYR A 419 29.17 -14.27 38.39
CA TYR A 419 28.80 -13.92 37.03
C TYR A 419 27.29 -14.07 36.81
N ALA A 420 26.74 -13.20 35.97
CA ALA A 420 25.32 -13.18 35.60
C ALA A 420 24.89 -14.30 34.65
#